data_AF-A0A246E9G9-F1
#
_entry.id   AF-A0A246E9G9-F1
#
_cell.length_a   1.000
_cell.length_b   1.000
_cell.length_c   1.000
_cell.angle_alpha   90.00
_cell.angle_beta   90.00
_cell.angle_gamma   90.00
#
_symmetry.space_group_name_H-M   'P 1'
#
loop_
_entity.id
_entity.type
_entity.pdbx_description
1 polymer ?
#
loop_
_entity_poly.entity_id
_entity_poly.type
_entity_poly.pdbx_seq_one_letter_code
_entity_poly.pdbx_strand_id
1 'polypeptide(L)'
;MDLNDQLTPNEHGDLRDRIIAGAGRMSATRARRSHLVAGAAAVVLVGGVISGVAFATARSDHRIATPVETATPVPPSPTPPSTPTPTPTSPPTTPSPPAPSPPAAALQVANGDCEAVLPADSLSDAVESDAQFMADDSAAGDVTLATLGGLYCRYAVNSGMMELVVLPAEAAADGVVDEFGADDCHDREVGRFCYRVSAGERFWAIVASSSPQDSGSDSSDLLPILERVDGSLAMLPSAHAVPPTRQWRTPIACSDADTAELAQVVGASLTVEPGTGWPANLHTAIANAAHREASCLWYTADGLTAFSITVRPGAGPVWADAASSAGAGTPVEVAGATDARVGASASGDEAVVATDGVNLIEVRGRGADLASVASAYLMRLG
;
A
#
# COMPACT_ATOMS: atom_id res chain seq x y z
N MET A 1 39.54 14.83 -33.54
CA MET A 1 39.22 15.87 -32.55
C MET A 1 38.97 15.14 -31.26
N ASP A 2 39.88 15.32 -30.31
CA ASP A 2 39.93 14.59 -29.04
C ASP A 2 39.05 15.34 -28.03
N LEU A 3 37.97 14.72 -27.54
CA LEU A 3 37.10 15.28 -26.50
C LEU A 3 37.67 14.87 -25.13
N ASN A 4 38.61 15.65 -24.62
CA ASN A 4 39.04 15.53 -23.24
C ASN A 4 39.28 16.93 -22.65
N ASP A 5 38.20 17.72 -22.59
CA ASP A 5 38.19 18.97 -21.82
C ASP A 5 38.06 18.61 -20.33
N GLN A 6 39.22 18.52 -19.68
CA GLN A 6 39.31 18.42 -18.23
C GLN A 6 39.00 19.80 -17.64
N LEU A 7 37.94 19.86 -16.81
CA LEU A 7 37.59 21.03 -16.01
C LEU A 7 38.81 21.49 -15.20
N THR A 8 39.02 22.80 -15.19
CA THR A 8 40.14 23.40 -14.47
C THR A 8 39.92 23.30 -12.95
N PRO A 9 41.00 23.27 -12.13
CA PRO A 9 40.88 23.16 -10.67
C PRO A 9 40.01 24.25 -10.02
N ASN A 10 39.91 25.42 -10.66
CA ASN A 10 39.09 26.54 -10.18
C ASN A 10 37.60 26.30 -10.45
N GLU A 11 37.24 25.61 -11.54
CA GLU A 11 35.85 25.23 -11.86
C GLU A 11 35.35 24.13 -10.92
N HIS A 12 36.23 23.21 -10.51
CA HIS A 12 35.92 22.25 -9.44
C HIS A 12 35.66 22.94 -8.09
N GLY A 13 36.37 24.02 -7.79
CA GLY A 13 36.15 24.83 -6.59
C GLY A 13 34.79 25.53 -6.60
N ASP A 14 34.44 26.20 -7.70
CA ASP A 14 33.17 26.94 -7.82
C ASP A 14 31.95 26.01 -7.83
N LEU A 15 32.07 24.81 -8.42
CA LEU A 15 31.02 23.78 -8.35
C LEU A 15 30.83 23.26 -6.92
N ARG A 16 31.91 23.02 -6.19
CA ARG A 16 31.85 22.56 -4.80
C ARG A 16 31.23 23.62 -3.89
N ASP A 17 31.58 24.89 -4.07
CA ASP A 17 31.04 25.98 -3.27
C ASP A 17 29.56 26.24 -3.57
N ARG A 18 29.11 26.08 -4.82
CA ARG A 18 27.68 26.12 -5.15
C ARG A 18 26.88 24.97 -4.57
N ILE A 19 27.44 23.76 -4.52
CA ILE A 19 26.80 22.59 -3.92
C ILE A 19 26.70 22.76 -2.40
N ILE A 20 27.76 23.23 -1.73
CA ILE A 20 27.75 23.48 -0.28
C ILE A 20 26.80 24.62 0.08
N ALA A 21 26.78 25.70 -0.71
CA ALA A 21 25.82 26.81 -0.52
C ALA A 21 24.37 26.40 -0.83
N GLY A 22 24.15 25.46 -1.75
CA GLY A 22 22.85 24.84 -2.01
C GLY A 22 22.37 23.99 -0.83
N ALA A 23 23.25 23.14 -0.29
CA ALA A 23 22.96 22.28 0.86
C ALA A 23 22.66 23.08 2.14
N GLY A 24 23.39 24.19 2.37
CA GLY A 24 23.15 25.09 3.51
C GLY A 24 21.83 25.85 3.44
N ARG A 25 21.31 26.11 2.23
CA ARG A 25 19.98 26.74 2.06
C ARG A 25 18.85 25.77 2.34
N MET A 26 18.98 24.49 1.97
CA MET A 26 17.95 23.47 2.25
C MET A 26 17.78 23.17 3.76
N SER A 27 18.86 23.20 4.54
CA SER A 27 18.78 22.98 6.00
C SER A 27 18.15 24.15 6.76
N ALA A 28 18.42 25.38 6.33
CA ALA A 28 17.87 26.59 6.97
C ALA A 28 16.35 26.75 6.73
N THR A 29 15.82 26.29 5.60
CA THR A 29 14.37 26.33 5.31
C THR A 29 13.61 25.26 6.11
N ARG A 30 14.22 24.09 6.35
CA ARG A 30 13.60 23.01 7.15
C ARG A 30 13.45 23.37 8.62
N ALA A 31 14.41 24.13 9.19
CA ALA A 31 14.34 24.60 10.58
C ALA A 31 13.21 25.62 10.85
N ARG A 32 12.63 26.26 9.82
CA ARG A 32 11.50 27.18 10.00
C ARG A 32 10.12 26.49 9.97
N ARG A 33 10.04 25.24 9.52
CA ARG A 33 8.77 24.46 9.47
C ARG A 33 8.33 23.89 10.84
N SER A 34 9.19 23.88 11.86
CA SER A 34 8.88 23.28 13.17
C SER A 34 8.11 24.19 14.15
N HIS A 35 7.72 25.41 13.76
CA HIS A 35 7.11 26.38 14.68
C HIS A 35 5.67 26.82 14.34
N LEU A 36 4.99 26.19 13.38
CA LEU A 36 3.66 26.63 12.90
C LEU A 36 2.48 25.68 13.15
N VAL A 37 2.57 24.79 14.15
CA VAL A 37 1.39 24.05 14.65
C VAL A 37 1.33 24.14 16.17
N ALA A 38 0.94 25.30 16.68
CA ALA A 38 0.60 25.51 18.08
C ALA A 38 -0.50 26.58 18.22
N GLY A 39 -1.69 26.16 18.67
CA GLY A 39 -2.86 27.00 19.00
C GLY A 39 -4.07 26.61 18.13
N ALA A 40 -5.25 26.22 18.64
CA ALA A 40 -5.93 26.62 19.87
C ALA A 40 -6.84 25.51 20.46
N ALA A 41 -7.14 25.64 21.75
CA ALA A 41 -7.85 24.72 22.63
C ALA A 41 -9.24 25.22 23.08
N ALA A 42 -10.13 24.33 23.54
CA ALA A 42 -11.06 24.49 24.70
C ALA A 42 -11.91 23.20 24.86
N VAL A 43 -11.75 22.37 25.92
CA VAL A 43 -12.28 22.45 27.30
C VAL A 43 -13.81 22.29 27.41
N VAL A 44 -14.27 21.11 27.86
CA VAL A 44 -15.45 20.92 28.72
C VAL A 44 -15.12 19.92 29.83
N LEU A 45 -15.43 20.32 31.07
CA LEU A 45 -15.02 19.76 32.36
C LEU A 45 -15.88 18.57 32.86
N VAL A 46 -15.19 17.56 33.40
CA VAL A 46 -15.38 16.80 34.67
C VAL A 46 -16.79 16.45 35.17
N GLY A 47 -17.00 15.14 35.45
CA GLY A 47 -17.90 14.66 36.50
C GLY A 47 -17.73 13.16 36.86
N GLY A 48 -17.27 12.85 38.09
CA GLY A 48 -17.56 11.62 38.89
C GLY A 48 -16.71 10.35 38.61
N VAL A 49 -15.59 10.05 39.31
CA VAL A 49 -15.43 9.26 40.58
C VAL A 49 -16.41 8.05 40.67
N ILE A 50 -16.09 6.77 41.00
CA ILE A 50 -15.24 6.18 42.05
C ILE A 50 -14.99 4.66 41.79
N SER A 51 -13.80 4.15 42.18
CA SER A 51 -13.48 2.82 42.77
C SER A 51 -13.65 1.52 41.93
N GLY A 52 -12.77 0.52 42.03
CA GLY A 52 -11.80 0.25 43.10
C GLY A 52 -10.72 -0.76 42.74
N VAL A 53 -9.58 -0.59 43.41
CA VAL A 53 -8.46 -1.52 43.52
C VAL A 53 -8.66 -2.33 44.79
N ALA A 54 -8.44 -3.64 44.74
CA ALA A 54 -8.07 -4.43 45.90
C ALA A 54 -6.98 -5.45 45.54
N PHE A 55 -5.94 -5.41 46.36
CA PHE A 55 -4.68 -6.16 46.29
C PHE A 55 -4.81 -7.64 46.70
N ALA A 56 -3.94 -8.46 46.09
CA ALA A 56 -3.07 -9.51 46.65
C ALA A 56 -3.51 -10.36 47.87
N THR A 57 -3.24 -11.67 47.81
CA THR A 57 -2.05 -12.26 48.47
C THR A 57 -1.91 -13.76 48.18
N ALA A 58 -0.66 -14.16 47.94
CA ALA A 58 -0.19 -15.54 47.88
C ALA A 58 -0.16 -16.21 49.27
N ARG A 59 -0.22 -17.55 49.31
CA ARG A 59 0.47 -18.34 50.33
C ARG A 59 0.90 -19.70 49.78
N SER A 60 2.15 -20.02 50.08
CA SER A 60 2.87 -21.25 49.75
C SER A 60 2.74 -22.31 50.84
N ASP A 61 3.05 -23.54 50.42
CA ASP A 61 3.93 -24.50 51.10
C ASP A 61 3.40 -25.63 52.02
N HIS A 62 3.82 -26.82 51.60
CA HIS A 62 4.45 -27.92 52.34
C HIS A 62 3.68 -29.18 52.80
N ARG A 63 4.36 -30.29 52.45
CA ARG A 63 4.12 -31.73 52.63
C ARG A 63 3.92 -32.15 54.08
N ILE A 64 3.20 -33.26 54.32
CA ILE A 64 3.58 -34.34 55.27
C ILE A 64 3.07 -35.70 54.75
N ALA A 65 3.88 -36.73 54.99
CA ALA A 65 3.77 -38.12 54.58
C ALA A 65 2.73 -38.99 55.33
N THR A 66 2.54 -40.18 54.77
CA THR A 66 1.75 -41.38 55.11
C THR A 66 1.76 -41.84 56.58
N PRO A 67 0.77 -42.66 57.00
CA PRO A 67 1.05 -44.10 57.07
C PRO A 67 -0.08 -45.02 56.58
N VAL A 68 0.35 -46.26 56.35
CA VAL A 68 -0.38 -47.46 55.89
C VAL A 68 -1.16 -48.10 57.03
N GLU A 69 -2.38 -48.56 56.78
CA GLU A 69 -2.99 -49.68 57.52
C GLU A 69 -3.54 -50.74 56.56
N THR A 70 -3.23 -51.99 56.92
CA THR A 70 -3.59 -53.24 56.26
C THR A 70 -4.78 -53.85 56.99
N ALA A 71 -5.84 -54.26 56.27
CA ALA A 71 -6.82 -55.22 56.78
C ALA A 71 -7.44 -56.07 55.64
N THR A 72 -6.99 -57.33 55.60
CA THR A 72 -7.70 -58.64 55.50
C THR A 72 -8.89 -58.85 54.52
N PRO A 73 -8.95 -59.99 53.80
CA PRO A 73 -9.81 -60.20 52.62
C PRO A 73 -11.23 -60.71 52.92
N VAL A 74 -12.18 -60.34 52.05
CA VAL A 74 -13.58 -60.80 52.03
C VAL A 74 -13.82 -61.68 50.77
N PRO A 75 -14.67 -62.72 50.83
CA PRO A 75 -14.78 -63.77 49.80
C PRO A 75 -15.45 -63.31 48.49
N PRO A 76 -15.29 -64.05 47.37
CA PRO A 76 -15.83 -63.65 46.07
C PRO A 76 -17.36 -63.79 46.01
N SER A 77 -17.99 -62.70 45.54
CA SER A 77 -19.41 -62.63 45.16
C SER A 77 -19.57 -62.99 43.67
N PRO A 78 -20.68 -63.63 43.23
CA PRO A 78 -20.77 -64.21 41.89
C PRO A 78 -20.85 -63.13 40.79
N THR A 79 -20.10 -63.38 39.72
CA THR A 79 -20.04 -62.58 38.49
C THR A 79 -21.42 -62.46 37.83
N PRO A 80 -21.97 -61.24 37.63
CA PRO A 80 -23.14 -61.05 36.78
C PRO A 80 -22.76 -61.19 35.28
N PRO A 81 -23.72 -61.58 34.42
CA PRO A 81 -23.45 -61.90 33.02
C PRO A 81 -23.00 -60.67 32.22
N SER A 82 -22.01 -60.91 31.36
CA SER A 82 -21.47 -59.95 30.39
C SER A 82 -22.57 -59.35 29.53
N THR A 83 -22.81 -58.06 29.70
CA THR A 83 -23.62 -57.24 28.79
C THR A 83 -22.82 -56.98 27.52
N PRO A 84 -23.39 -57.10 26.31
CA PRO A 84 -22.65 -56.86 25.07
C PRO A 84 -22.22 -55.40 25.01
N THR A 85 -20.93 -55.16 24.84
CA THR A 85 -20.37 -53.83 24.58
C THR A 85 -20.92 -53.32 23.25
N PRO A 86 -21.69 -52.21 23.19
CA PRO A 86 -22.06 -51.59 21.93
C PRO A 86 -20.81 -51.24 21.11
N THR A 87 -20.80 -51.73 19.87
CA THR A 87 -19.83 -51.38 18.84
C THR A 87 -19.76 -49.84 18.72
N PRO A 88 -18.56 -49.22 18.72
CA PRO A 88 -18.45 -47.78 18.54
C PRO A 88 -19.05 -47.41 17.19
N THR A 89 -20.16 -46.68 17.23
CA THR A 89 -20.73 -46.05 16.04
C THR A 89 -19.80 -44.89 15.70
N SER A 90 -19.16 -44.96 14.53
CA SER A 90 -18.33 -43.86 14.02
C SER A 90 -19.11 -42.55 14.13
N PRO A 91 -18.54 -41.49 14.72
CA PRO A 91 -19.20 -40.20 14.74
C PRO A 91 -19.50 -39.78 13.30
N PRO A 92 -20.66 -39.16 13.04
CA PRO A 92 -20.98 -38.68 11.71
C PRO A 92 -19.86 -37.76 11.25
N THR A 93 -19.26 -38.09 10.11
CA THR A 93 -18.28 -37.24 9.45
C THR A 93 -19.00 -35.94 9.14
N THR A 94 -18.78 -34.90 9.95
CA THR A 94 -19.20 -33.55 9.59
C THR A 94 -18.61 -33.26 8.23
N PRO A 95 -19.43 -32.91 7.21
CA PRO A 95 -18.89 -32.52 5.92
C PRO A 95 -17.90 -31.38 6.18
N SER A 96 -16.66 -31.57 5.71
CA SER A 96 -15.68 -30.50 5.73
C SER A 96 -16.34 -29.26 5.12
N PRO A 97 -16.22 -28.07 5.75
CA PRO A 97 -16.73 -26.86 5.14
C PRO A 97 -16.22 -26.80 3.70
N PRO A 98 -17.08 -26.45 2.72
CA PRO A 98 -16.66 -26.37 1.33
C PRO A 98 -15.42 -25.49 1.26
N ALA A 99 -14.42 -25.95 0.49
CA ALA A 99 -13.23 -25.16 0.25
C ALA A 99 -13.68 -23.76 -0.22
N PRO A 100 -13.09 -22.67 0.33
CA PRO A 100 -13.47 -21.32 -0.07
C PRO A 100 -13.36 -21.24 -1.59
N SER A 101 -14.44 -20.79 -2.24
CA SER A 101 -14.40 -20.53 -3.67
C SER A 101 -13.28 -19.54 -3.96
N PRO A 102 -12.50 -19.73 -5.05
CA PRO A 102 -11.50 -18.76 -5.43
C PRO A 102 -12.18 -17.38 -5.56
N PRO A 103 -11.54 -16.30 -5.07
CA PRO A 103 -12.10 -14.96 -5.21
C PRO A 103 -12.38 -14.70 -6.69
N ALA A 104 -13.54 -14.10 -6.98
CA ALA A 104 -13.85 -13.68 -8.34
C ALA A 104 -12.75 -12.71 -8.80
N ALA A 105 -12.14 -12.98 -9.96
CA ALA A 105 -11.18 -12.06 -10.55
C ALA A 105 -11.89 -10.74 -10.91
N ALA A 106 -11.18 -9.62 -10.82
CA ALA A 106 -11.72 -8.36 -11.32
C ALA A 106 -11.92 -8.45 -12.84
N LEU A 107 -12.94 -7.75 -13.33
CA LEU A 107 -13.06 -7.43 -14.75
C LEU A 107 -12.62 -5.99 -14.93
N GLN A 108 -11.49 -5.78 -15.61
CA GLN A 108 -10.93 -4.45 -15.81
C GLN A 108 -11.70 -3.66 -16.87
N VAL A 109 -11.81 -2.35 -16.66
CA VAL A 109 -12.22 -1.39 -17.69
C VAL A 109 -11.38 -1.60 -18.94
N ALA A 110 -12.05 -1.82 -20.09
CA ALA A 110 -11.40 -2.08 -21.37
C ALA A 110 -10.35 -3.21 -21.38
N ASN A 111 -10.38 -4.15 -20.42
CA ASN A 111 -9.30 -5.13 -20.19
C ASN A 111 -7.91 -4.49 -20.00
N GLY A 112 -7.85 -3.28 -19.45
CA GLY A 112 -6.60 -2.53 -19.26
C GLY A 112 -6.10 -1.80 -20.51
N ASP A 113 -6.87 -1.78 -21.61
CA ASP A 113 -6.46 -1.12 -22.85
C ASP A 113 -6.75 0.39 -22.83
N CYS A 114 -5.70 1.19 -22.62
CA CYS A 114 -5.77 2.64 -22.64
C CYS A 114 -6.20 3.22 -24.00
N GLU A 115 -5.78 2.60 -25.10
CA GLU A 115 -6.12 3.05 -26.45
C GLU A 115 -7.60 2.84 -26.76
N ALA A 116 -8.27 1.91 -26.08
CA ALA A 116 -9.72 1.72 -26.20
C ALA A 116 -10.55 2.81 -25.50
N VAL A 117 -9.96 3.54 -24.54
CA VAL A 117 -10.65 4.62 -23.80
C VAL A 117 -10.23 6.00 -24.28
N LEU A 118 -8.92 6.25 -24.35
CA LEU A 118 -8.35 7.53 -24.74
C LEU A 118 -7.15 7.30 -25.66
N PRO A 119 -7.38 7.18 -26.99
CA PRO A 119 -6.29 7.07 -27.94
C PRO A 119 -5.36 8.28 -27.89
N ALA A 120 -4.05 8.07 -28.05
CA ALA A 120 -3.06 9.15 -28.02
C ALA A 120 -3.33 10.24 -29.07
N ASP A 121 -3.79 9.85 -30.27
CA ASP A 121 -4.18 10.80 -31.33
C ASP A 121 -5.40 11.64 -30.91
N SER A 122 -6.37 11.02 -30.24
CA SER A 122 -7.58 11.73 -29.75
C SER A 122 -7.25 12.72 -28.65
N LEU A 123 -6.29 12.37 -27.78
CA LEU A 123 -5.75 13.28 -26.79
C LEU A 123 -4.97 14.42 -27.46
N SER A 124 -4.17 14.12 -28.48
CA SER A 124 -3.38 15.13 -29.21
C SER A 124 -4.29 16.17 -29.87
N ASP A 125 -5.39 15.73 -30.47
CA ASP A 125 -6.44 16.59 -31.02
C ASP A 125 -7.13 17.43 -29.94
N ALA A 126 -7.23 16.93 -28.71
CA ALA A 126 -7.87 17.62 -27.59
C ALA A 126 -7.02 18.75 -27.02
N VAL A 127 -5.71 18.54 -26.95
CA VAL A 127 -4.74 19.45 -26.32
C VAL A 127 -3.98 20.28 -27.35
N GLU A 128 -4.28 20.10 -28.63
CA GLU A 128 -3.60 20.74 -29.77
C GLU A 128 -2.06 20.59 -29.70
N SER A 129 -1.59 19.42 -29.24
CA SER A 129 -0.18 19.08 -29.11
C SER A 129 0.04 17.57 -29.17
N ASP A 130 1.24 17.15 -29.54
CA ASP A 130 1.62 15.75 -29.59
C ASP A 130 1.57 15.13 -28.18
N ALA A 131 0.62 14.22 -27.99
CA ALA A 131 0.52 13.36 -26.83
C ALA A 131 1.13 11.99 -27.15
N GLN A 132 1.94 11.47 -26.24
CA GLN A 132 2.55 10.15 -26.38
C GLN A 132 2.12 9.28 -25.22
N PHE A 133 1.50 8.14 -25.53
CA PHE A 133 1.21 7.13 -24.54
C PHE A 133 2.53 6.64 -23.92
N MET A 134 2.59 6.71 -22.60
CA MET A 134 3.69 6.17 -21.82
C MET A 134 3.24 4.84 -21.27
N ALA A 135 3.66 3.76 -21.95
CA ALA A 135 3.58 2.43 -21.37
C ALA A 135 4.30 2.47 -20.02
N ASP A 136 3.58 2.21 -18.94
CA ASP A 136 4.14 2.39 -17.62
C ASP A 136 5.11 1.24 -17.32
N ASP A 137 6.41 1.51 -17.22
CA ASP A 137 7.37 0.53 -16.70
C ASP A 137 7.12 0.28 -15.19
N SER A 138 6.38 1.16 -14.50
CA SER A 138 5.96 0.97 -13.12
C SER A 138 4.61 0.24 -13.01
N ALA A 139 4.60 -1.04 -13.35
CA ALA A 139 3.44 -1.91 -13.11
C ALA A 139 3.02 -2.04 -11.62
N ALA A 140 3.71 -1.35 -10.69
CA ALA A 140 3.23 -1.10 -9.34
C ALA A 140 1.91 -0.30 -9.29
N GLY A 141 1.66 0.60 -10.26
CA GLY A 141 0.39 1.33 -10.37
C GLY A 141 -0.74 0.47 -10.96
N ASP A 142 -0.39 -0.39 -11.91
CA ASP A 142 -1.33 -1.31 -12.58
C ASP A 142 -1.83 -2.41 -11.64
N VAL A 143 -0.96 -2.96 -10.79
CA VAL A 143 -1.30 -4.10 -9.91
C VAL A 143 -2.43 -3.75 -8.93
N THR A 144 -2.42 -2.55 -8.37
CA THR A 144 -3.39 -2.17 -7.35
C THR A 144 -4.74 -1.80 -7.96
N LEU A 145 -4.74 -0.97 -9.01
CA LEU A 145 -5.97 -0.61 -9.71
C LEU A 145 -6.60 -1.81 -10.42
N ALA A 146 -5.82 -2.81 -10.83
CA ALA A 146 -6.35 -4.06 -11.37
C ALA A 146 -7.33 -4.73 -10.39
N THR A 147 -7.07 -4.72 -9.08
CA THR A 147 -8.00 -5.31 -8.09
C THR A 147 -9.31 -4.52 -7.95
N LEU A 148 -9.31 -3.24 -8.33
CA LEU A 148 -10.50 -2.41 -8.42
C LEU A 148 -11.24 -2.57 -9.75
N GLY A 149 -10.74 -3.42 -10.67
CA GLY A 149 -11.25 -3.44 -12.04
C GLY A 149 -10.98 -2.13 -12.78
N GLY A 150 -10.05 -1.32 -12.29
CA GLY A 150 -9.74 -0.01 -12.84
C GLY A 150 -8.78 -0.05 -14.03
N LEU A 151 -8.64 1.12 -14.64
CA LEU A 151 -7.70 1.44 -15.71
C LEU A 151 -6.89 2.66 -15.27
N TYR A 152 -5.59 2.65 -15.57
CA TYR A 152 -4.72 3.81 -15.44
C TYR A 152 -3.90 4.00 -16.71
N CYS A 153 -3.90 5.22 -17.20
CA CYS A 153 -3.20 5.60 -18.42
C CYS A 153 -2.38 6.84 -18.15
N ARG A 154 -1.18 6.88 -18.73
CA ARG A 154 -0.26 8.00 -18.60
C ARG A 154 0.25 8.43 -19.96
N TYR A 155 0.31 9.74 -20.17
CA TYR A 155 0.72 10.35 -21.42
C TYR A 155 1.71 11.47 -21.15
N ALA A 156 2.78 11.54 -21.95
CA ALA A 156 3.59 12.75 -22.06
C ALA A 156 2.87 13.73 -22.99
N VAL A 157 2.70 14.98 -22.56
CA VAL A 157 2.08 16.04 -23.37
C VAL A 157 2.90 17.31 -23.22
N ASN A 158 3.50 17.80 -24.31
CA ASN A 158 4.46 18.91 -24.27
C ASN A 158 5.60 18.69 -23.24
N SER A 159 5.68 19.56 -22.22
CA SER A 159 6.63 19.50 -21.10
C SER A 159 5.99 18.96 -19.82
N GLY A 160 4.73 18.53 -19.89
CA GLY A 160 3.95 18.03 -18.76
C GLY A 160 3.52 16.58 -18.96
N MET A 161 2.69 16.12 -18.02
CA MET A 161 2.13 14.78 -18.00
C MET A 161 0.61 14.85 -17.89
N MET A 162 -0.07 13.90 -18.51
CA MET A 162 -1.49 13.64 -18.29
C MET A 162 -1.70 12.24 -17.77
N GLU A 163 -2.60 12.11 -16.81
CA GLU A 163 -3.01 10.85 -16.21
C GLU A 163 -4.52 10.69 -16.35
N LEU A 164 -4.96 9.47 -16.62
CA LEU A 164 -6.37 9.07 -16.63
C LEU A 164 -6.50 7.88 -15.69
N VAL A 165 -7.43 7.95 -14.74
CA VAL A 165 -7.87 6.79 -13.96
C VAL A 165 -9.36 6.59 -14.19
N VAL A 166 -9.76 5.36 -14.48
CA VAL A 166 -11.17 4.95 -14.57
C VAL A 166 -11.42 3.81 -13.62
N LEU A 167 -12.49 3.90 -12.84
CA LEU A 167 -12.96 2.85 -11.94
C LEU A 167 -14.39 2.44 -12.30
N PRO A 168 -14.78 1.17 -12.08
CA PRO A 168 -16.19 0.82 -11.92
C PRO A 168 -16.83 1.74 -10.87
N ALA A 169 -18.05 2.22 -11.10
CA ALA A 169 -18.70 3.17 -10.19
C ALA A 169 -18.84 2.61 -8.76
N GLU A 170 -19.05 1.30 -8.62
CA GLU A 170 -19.11 0.63 -7.31
C GLU A 170 -17.76 0.52 -6.59
N ALA A 171 -16.65 0.70 -7.32
CA ALA A 171 -15.29 0.65 -6.78
C ALA A 171 -14.80 2.02 -6.31
N ALA A 172 -15.39 3.11 -6.82
CA ALA A 172 -15.20 4.47 -6.32
C ALA A 172 -15.97 4.66 -5.00
N ALA A 173 -15.39 4.16 -3.91
CA ALA A 173 -15.94 4.26 -2.57
C ALA A 173 -16.03 5.71 -2.07
N ASP A 174 -16.80 5.94 -0.99
CA ASP A 174 -16.97 7.25 -0.36
C ASP A 174 -15.64 7.98 -0.14
N GLY A 175 -14.57 7.28 0.30
CA GLY A 175 -13.25 7.90 0.48
C GLY A 175 -12.62 8.45 -0.81
N VAL A 176 -12.81 7.78 -1.96
CA VAL A 176 -12.33 8.26 -3.27
C VAL A 176 -13.13 9.47 -3.71
N VAL A 177 -14.45 9.43 -3.53
CA VAL A 177 -15.34 10.54 -3.91
C VAL A 177 -15.19 11.73 -2.96
N ASP A 178 -14.91 11.51 -1.68
CA ASP A 178 -14.67 12.58 -0.72
C ASP A 178 -13.35 13.31 -1.01
N GLU A 179 -12.31 12.58 -1.41
CA GLU A 179 -10.99 13.16 -1.72
C GLU A 179 -10.93 13.76 -3.13
N PHE A 180 -11.52 13.09 -4.13
CA PHE A 180 -11.40 13.44 -5.55
C PHE A 180 -12.73 13.81 -6.22
N GLY A 181 -13.84 13.93 -5.51
CA GLY A 181 -15.18 14.09 -6.11
C GLY A 181 -15.50 15.47 -6.69
N ALA A 182 -14.55 16.39 -6.69
CA ALA A 182 -14.71 17.71 -7.29
C ALA A 182 -13.45 18.12 -8.06
N ASP A 183 -13.66 18.81 -9.18
CA ASP A 183 -12.62 19.45 -9.98
C ASP A 183 -11.73 20.36 -9.11
N ASP A 184 -10.42 20.29 -9.28
CA ASP A 184 -9.48 21.15 -8.56
C ASP A 184 -8.23 21.47 -9.41
N CYS A 185 -7.65 22.64 -9.14
CA CYS A 185 -6.42 23.12 -9.74
C CYS A 185 -5.60 23.84 -8.68
N HIS A 186 -4.37 23.39 -8.45
CA HIS A 186 -3.49 23.98 -7.45
C HIS A 186 -2.05 24.15 -7.96
N ASP A 187 -1.46 25.29 -7.60
CA ASP A 187 -0.05 25.60 -7.87
C ASP A 187 0.84 24.99 -6.79
N ARG A 188 2.01 24.47 -7.18
CA ARG A 188 3.02 23.87 -6.30
C ARG A 188 4.40 24.45 -6.57
N GLU A 189 5.34 24.16 -5.67
CA GLU A 189 6.75 24.56 -5.80
C GLU A 189 7.40 24.06 -7.09
N VAL A 190 6.91 22.95 -7.66
CA VAL A 190 7.51 22.30 -8.85
C VAL A 190 6.63 22.36 -10.11
N GLY A 191 5.42 22.93 -10.03
CA GLY A 191 4.49 22.92 -11.15
C GLY A 191 3.04 23.19 -10.76
N ARG A 192 2.15 23.18 -11.75
CA ARG A 192 0.70 23.27 -11.58
C ARG A 192 0.10 21.88 -11.80
N PHE A 193 -0.86 21.51 -10.95
CA PHE A 193 -1.61 20.27 -11.08
C PHE A 193 -3.10 20.59 -11.14
N CYS A 194 -3.79 20.01 -12.11
CA CYS A 194 -5.22 20.16 -12.30
C CYS A 194 -5.83 18.79 -12.51
N TYR A 195 -7.05 18.57 -12.02
CA TYR A 195 -7.82 17.38 -12.35
C TYR A 195 -9.30 17.68 -12.48
N ARG A 196 -9.97 16.83 -13.25
CA ARG A 196 -11.40 16.87 -13.50
C ARG A 196 -12.00 15.50 -13.35
N VAL A 197 -13.20 15.43 -12.77
CA VAL A 197 -13.87 14.15 -12.50
C VAL A 197 -15.23 14.03 -13.17
N SER A 198 -15.55 12.81 -13.59
CA SER A 198 -16.86 12.39 -14.05
C SER A 198 -17.35 11.23 -13.19
N ALA A 199 -18.58 11.34 -12.70
CA ALA A 199 -19.24 10.30 -11.91
C ALA A 199 -20.48 9.82 -12.67
N GLY A 200 -20.27 8.84 -13.56
CA GLY A 200 -21.33 8.17 -14.28
C GLY A 200 -21.94 6.99 -13.51
N GLU A 201 -23.04 6.44 -14.01
CA GLU A 201 -23.72 5.31 -13.35
C GLU A 201 -22.90 4.01 -13.36
N ARG A 202 -22.03 3.83 -14.36
CA ARG A 202 -21.21 2.62 -14.52
C ARG A 202 -19.73 2.83 -14.23
N PHE A 203 -19.24 4.05 -14.45
CA PHE A 203 -17.83 4.36 -14.32
C PHE A 203 -17.67 5.70 -13.63
N TRP A 204 -16.65 5.75 -12.78
CA TRP A 204 -16.08 6.99 -12.28
C TRP A 204 -14.75 7.21 -13.00
N ALA A 205 -14.48 8.43 -13.45
CA ALA A 205 -13.27 8.77 -14.18
C ALA A 205 -12.68 10.07 -13.66
N ILE A 206 -11.35 10.13 -13.67
CA ILE A 206 -10.57 11.33 -13.37
C ILE A 206 -9.50 11.50 -14.44
N VAL A 207 -9.44 12.70 -15.00
CA VAL A 207 -8.35 13.14 -15.87
C VAL A 207 -7.56 14.18 -15.10
N ALA A 208 -6.24 14.01 -15.03
CA ALA A 208 -5.34 14.96 -14.40
C ALA A 208 -4.24 15.42 -15.35
N SER A 209 -3.78 16.65 -15.16
CA SER A 209 -2.63 17.22 -15.83
C SER A 209 -1.63 17.75 -14.79
N SER A 210 -0.35 17.60 -15.10
CA SER A 210 0.74 18.25 -14.38
C SER A 210 1.66 18.95 -15.37
N SER A 211 2.05 20.19 -15.05
CA SER A 211 2.97 20.97 -15.88
C SER A 211 3.97 21.75 -15.03
N PRO A 212 5.21 21.96 -15.51
CA PRO A 212 6.18 22.83 -14.83
C PRO A 212 5.66 24.27 -14.70
N GLN A 213 6.06 24.98 -13.64
CA GLN A 213 5.51 26.32 -13.33
C GLN A 213 5.78 27.37 -14.42
N ASP A 214 6.86 27.20 -15.19
CA ASP A 214 7.30 28.14 -16.25
C ASP A 214 6.88 27.71 -17.66
N SER A 215 6.07 26.66 -17.81
CA SER A 215 5.74 26.10 -19.14
C SER A 215 4.84 27.01 -19.97
N GLY A 216 4.15 27.99 -19.36
CA GLY A 216 3.18 28.86 -20.03
C GLY A 216 1.96 28.11 -20.58
N SER A 217 1.83 26.80 -20.31
CA SER A 217 0.73 25.96 -20.75
C SER A 217 -0.45 26.11 -19.79
N ASP A 218 -1.59 26.59 -20.29
CA ASP A 218 -2.84 26.60 -19.52
C ASP A 218 -3.45 25.20 -19.52
N SER A 219 -2.87 24.30 -18.71
CA SER A 219 -3.29 22.89 -18.61
C SER A 219 -4.58 22.71 -17.78
N SER A 220 -5.38 23.77 -17.65
CA SER A 220 -6.53 23.81 -16.75
C SER A 220 -7.86 23.38 -17.39
N ASP A 221 -7.99 23.48 -18.72
CA ASP A 221 -9.21 23.04 -19.39
C ASP A 221 -9.16 21.55 -19.75
N LEU A 222 -9.59 20.72 -18.81
CA LEU A 222 -9.67 19.27 -18.95
C LEU A 222 -11.05 18.79 -19.44
N LEU A 223 -12.02 19.70 -19.66
CA LEU A 223 -13.37 19.31 -20.08
C LEU A 223 -13.38 18.50 -21.38
N PRO A 224 -12.73 18.95 -22.47
CA PRO A 224 -12.84 18.29 -23.76
C PRO A 224 -12.26 16.88 -23.74
N ILE A 225 -11.31 16.63 -22.83
CA ILE A 225 -10.66 15.33 -22.67
C ILE A 225 -11.59 14.41 -21.89
N LEU A 226 -12.18 14.90 -20.79
CA LEU A 226 -13.13 14.13 -19.99
C LEU A 226 -14.38 13.76 -20.79
N GLU A 227 -14.89 14.66 -21.64
CA GLU A 227 -16.03 14.38 -22.53
C GLU A 227 -15.71 13.26 -23.55
N ARG A 228 -14.49 13.21 -24.09
CA ARG A 228 -14.04 12.12 -24.96
C ARG A 228 -13.99 10.79 -24.20
N VAL A 229 -13.43 10.81 -22.99
CA VAL A 229 -13.38 9.64 -22.10
C VAL A 229 -14.79 9.13 -21.84
N ASP A 230 -15.71 9.99 -21.40
CA ASP A 230 -17.10 9.61 -21.13
C ASP A 230 -17.81 9.03 -22.36
N GLY A 231 -17.53 9.60 -23.55
CA GLY A 231 -18.02 9.07 -24.82
C GLY A 231 -17.54 7.65 -25.11
N SER A 232 -16.25 7.36 -24.88
CA SER A 232 -15.69 6.02 -25.01
C SER A 232 -16.28 5.05 -23.97
N LEU A 233 -16.33 5.46 -22.71
CA LEU A 233 -16.85 4.65 -21.60
C LEU A 233 -18.33 4.27 -21.80
N ALA A 234 -19.13 5.13 -22.42
CA ALA A 234 -20.52 4.84 -22.75
C ALA A 234 -20.68 3.59 -23.64
N MET A 235 -19.68 3.28 -24.47
CA MET A 235 -19.71 2.16 -25.42
C MET A 235 -19.09 0.87 -24.86
N LEU A 236 -18.40 0.94 -23.73
CA LEU A 236 -17.72 -0.21 -23.14
C LEU A 236 -18.67 -1.15 -22.36
N PRO A 237 -18.33 -2.45 -22.26
CA PRO A 237 -19.00 -3.35 -21.32
C PRO A 237 -18.68 -2.93 -19.87
N SER A 238 -19.54 -3.34 -18.93
CA SER A 238 -19.30 -3.08 -17.49
C SER A 238 -18.02 -3.75 -17.00
N ALA A 239 -17.34 -3.11 -16.05
CA ALA A 239 -16.22 -3.65 -15.28
C ALA A 239 -16.68 -3.93 -13.84
N HIS A 240 -15.86 -4.64 -13.05
CA HIS A 240 -16.11 -4.80 -11.61
C HIS A 240 -14.86 -5.09 -10.81
N ALA A 241 -14.83 -4.57 -9.58
CA ALA A 241 -13.77 -4.82 -8.61
C ALA A 241 -13.86 -6.22 -8.00
N VAL A 242 -12.74 -6.70 -7.45
CA VAL A 242 -12.76 -7.86 -6.55
C VAL A 242 -13.42 -7.46 -5.22
N PRO A 243 -14.48 -8.16 -4.77
CA PRO A 243 -15.08 -7.88 -3.48
C PRO A 243 -14.08 -8.15 -2.33
N PRO A 244 -13.93 -7.22 -1.36
CA PRO A 244 -13.10 -7.47 -0.20
C PRO A 244 -13.62 -8.69 0.58
N THR A 245 -12.71 -9.56 1.02
CA THR A 245 -13.05 -10.72 1.86
C THR A 245 -12.47 -10.54 3.26
N ARG A 246 -12.88 -11.38 4.21
CA ARG A 246 -12.33 -11.35 5.59
C ARG A 246 -10.84 -11.72 5.66
N GLN A 247 -10.28 -12.29 4.60
CA GLN A 247 -8.86 -12.63 4.51
C GLN A 247 -8.02 -11.44 4.02
N TRP A 248 -8.66 -10.38 3.54
CA TRP A 248 -7.97 -9.16 3.16
C TRP A 248 -7.52 -8.47 4.44
N ARG A 249 -6.21 -8.32 4.59
CA ARG A 249 -5.63 -7.66 5.75
C ARG A 249 -5.88 -6.16 5.62
N THR A 250 -6.40 -5.54 6.68
CA THR A 250 -6.47 -4.08 6.72
C THR A 250 -5.05 -3.54 6.91
N PRO A 251 -4.56 -2.66 6.04
CA PRO A 251 -3.23 -2.10 6.22
C PRO A 251 -3.15 -1.32 7.54
N ILE A 252 -2.00 -1.41 8.23
CA ILE A 252 -1.76 -0.60 9.43
C ILE A 252 -1.57 0.84 8.98
N ALA A 253 -2.34 1.78 9.55
CA ALA A 253 -2.13 3.20 9.31
C ALA A 253 -0.69 3.57 9.70
N CYS A 254 -0.01 4.38 8.88
CA CYS A 254 1.39 4.68 9.13
C CYS A 254 1.64 5.36 10.49
N SER A 255 0.65 6.09 11.02
CA SER A 255 0.68 6.67 12.38
C SER A 255 0.71 5.63 13.49
N ASP A 256 0.19 4.43 13.22
CA ASP A 256 0.01 3.35 14.18
C ASP A 256 1.10 2.27 14.02
N ALA A 257 2.01 2.47 13.07
CA ALA A 257 3.12 1.57 12.83
C ALA A 257 4.15 1.64 13.96
N ASP A 258 4.53 0.49 14.48
CA ASP A 258 5.48 0.39 15.57
C ASP A 258 6.91 0.48 15.06
N THR A 259 7.52 1.62 15.32
CA THR A 259 8.86 1.92 14.86
C THR A 259 9.93 1.19 15.66
N ALA A 260 9.64 0.71 16.87
CA ALA A 260 10.65 0.12 17.76
C ALA A 260 11.08 -1.28 17.31
N GLU A 261 10.16 -2.08 16.80
CA GLU A 261 10.44 -3.42 16.27
C GLU A 261 11.25 -3.34 14.97
N LEU A 262 10.78 -2.53 14.01
CA LEU A 262 11.49 -2.35 12.75
C LEU A 262 12.84 -1.64 12.94
N ALA A 263 12.96 -0.74 13.92
CA ALA A 263 14.23 -0.13 14.29
C ALA A 263 15.25 -1.17 14.80
N GLN A 264 14.80 -2.22 15.48
CA GLN A 264 15.68 -3.33 15.89
C GLN A 264 16.14 -4.16 14.71
N VAL A 265 15.26 -4.44 13.75
CA VAL A 265 15.60 -5.18 12.52
C VAL A 265 16.66 -4.43 11.71
N VAL A 266 16.49 -3.12 11.54
CA VAL A 266 17.39 -2.30 10.72
C VAL A 266 18.61 -1.80 11.52
N GLY A 267 18.57 -1.87 12.85
CA GLY A 267 19.65 -1.37 13.71
C GLY A 267 19.76 0.15 13.73
N ALA A 268 18.68 0.87 13.41
CA ALA A 268 18.65 2.32 13.34
C ALA A 268 17.34 2.88 13.91
N SER A 269 17.38 4.07 14.50
CA SER A 269 16.15 4.78 14.88
C SER A 269 15.38 5.20 13.65
N LEU A 270 14.06 4.94 13.66
CA LEU A 270 13.18 5.20 12.53
C LEU A 270 12.07 6.19 12.88
N THR A 271 11.71 7.01 11.90
CA THR A 271 10.44 7.72 11.84
C THR A 271 9.65 7.23 10.64
N VAL A 272 8.32 7.28 10.74
CA VAL A 272 7.42 6.83 9.67
C VAL A 272 6.49 7.96 9.27
N GLU A 273 6.29 8.10 7.98
CA GLU A 273 5.29 9.01 7.42
C GLU A 273 4.47 8.23 6.38
N PRO A 274 3.21 8.64 6.13
CA PRO A 274 2.48 8.17 4.97
C PRO A 274 3.34 8.29 3.71
N GLY A 275 3.43 7.20 2.96
CA GLY A 275 3.94 7.19 1.59
C GLY A 275 2.91 7.84 0.69
N THR A 276 2.59 9.12 0.94
CA THR A 276 1.76 9.88 0.02
C THR A 276 2.61 10.17 -1.19
N GLY A 277 2.47 9.33 -2.21
CA GLY A 277 2.80 9.66 -3.59
C GLY A 277 1.89 10.78 -4.11
N TRP A 278 1.54 11.78 -3.32
CA TRP A 278 0.70 12.89 -3.75
C TRP A 278 1.54 14.17 -3.73
N PRO A 279 1.74 14.84 -4.88
CA PRO A 279 1.01 14.67 -6.16
C PRO A 279 1.73 13.76 -7.17
N ALA A 280 2.69 12.94 -6.75
CA ALA A 280 3.56 12.22 -7.69
C ALA A 280 2.90 11.04 -8.44
N ASN A 281 1.81 10.47 -7.91
CA ASN A 281 1.17 9.24 -8.36
C ASN A 281 -0.34 9.26 -8.05
N LEU A 282 -1.16 9.76 -8.99
CA LEU A 282 -2.62 9.84 -8.81
C LEU A 282 -3.24 8.46 -8.52
N HIS A 283 -2.79 7.43 -9.25
CA HIS A 283 -3.27 6.05 -9.08
C HIS A 283 -3.05 5.50 -7.65
N THR A 284 -1.89 5.79 -7.03
CA THR A 284 -1.58 5.37 -5.66
C THR A 284 -2.49 6.09 -4.65
N ALA A 285 -2.74 7.38 -4.86
CA ALA A 285 -3.63 8.15 -3.99
C ALA A 285 -5.06 7.61 -4.02
N ILE A 286 -5.58 7.32 -5.22
CA ILE A 286 -6.90 6.71 -5.41
C ILE A 286 -6.96 5.32 -4.78
N ALA A 287 -5.94 4.49 -4.96
CA ALA A 287 -5.89 3.17 -4.35
C ALA A 287 -5.87 3.23 -2.80
N ASN A 288 -5.15 4.20 -2.23
CA ASN A 288 -5.15 4.44 -0.79
C ASN A 288 -6.54 4.88 -0.29
N ALA A 289 -7.18 5.81 -0.99
CA ALA A 289 -8.54 6.28 -0.68
C ALA A 289 -9.58 5.15 -0.81
N ALA A 290 -9.36 4.20 -1.72
CA ALA A 290 -10.17 2.99 -1.88
C ALA A 290 -9.79 1.87 -0.88
N HIS A 291 -8.84 2.10 0.03
CA HIS A 291 -8.31 1.12 0.98
C HIS A 291 -7.80 -0.18 0.31
N ARG A 292 -7.26 -0.05 -0.91
CA ARG A 292 -6.64 -1.15 -1.68
C ARG A 292 -5.12 -1.12 -1.64
N GLU A 293 -4.57 -0.02 -1.14
CA GLU A 293 -3.16 0.12 -0.87
C GLU A 293 -2.98 0.91 0.42
N ALA A 294 -1.87 0.66 1.10
CA ALA A 294 -1.28 1.64 1.99
C ALA A 294 0.23 1.58 1.84
N SER A 295 0.85 2.72 1.61
CA SER A 295 2.30 2.85 1.57
C SER A 295 2.77 3.70 2.76
N CYS A 296 3.81 3.24 3.44
CA CYS A 296 4.49 3.97 4.51
C CYS A 296 5.97 4.11 4.17
N LEU A 297 6.48 5.34 4.31
CA LEU A 297 7.89 5.67 4.13
C LEU A 297 8.57 5.72 5.49
N TRP A 298 9.68 5.00 5.59
CA TRP A 298 10.48 4.91 6.80
C TRP A 298 11.79 5.65 6.61
N TYR A 299 12.12 6.51 7.55
CA TYR A 299 13.31 7.36 7.51
C TYR A 299 14.23 7.06 8.68
N THR A 300 15.53 7.09 8.44
CA THR A 300 16.54 7.11 9.49
C THR A 300 16.59 8.49 10.17
N ALA A 301 17.23 8.56 11.34
CA ALA A 301 17.32 9.79 12.14
C ALA A 301 18.02 10.98 11.42
N ASP A 302 18.83 10.72 10.40
CA ASP A 302 19.46 11.73 9.53
C ASP A 302 18.52 12.23 8.41
N GLY A 303 17.31 11.68 8.32
CA GLY A 303 16.27 12.06 7.36
C GLY A 303 16.42 11.41 5.99
N LEU A 304 17.27 10.39 5.84
CA LEU A 304 17.34 9.58 4.63
C LEU A 304 16.25 8.50 4.64
N THR A 305 15.67 8.20 3.47
CA THR A 305 14.72 7.10 3.34
C THR A 305 15.46 5.78 3.58
N ALA A 306 15.06 5.06 4.63
CA ALA A 306 15.56 3.74 4.95
C ALA A 306 14.94 2.70 4.00
N PHE A 307 13.61 2.66 3.99
CA PHE A 307 12.81 1.77 3.16
C PHE A 307 11.37 2.27 3.07
N SER A 308 10.59 1.72 2.15
CA SER A 308 9.15 1.86 2.05
C SER A 308 8.49 0.50 2.22
N ILE A 309 7.34 0.45 2.89
CA ILE A 309 6.48 -0.73 2.93
C ILE A 309 5.16 -0.36 2.27
N THR A 310 4.78 -1.11 1.24
CA THR A 310 3.50 -0.99 0.55
C THR A 310 2.71 -2.29 0.73
N VAL A 311 1.49 -2.19 1.25
CA VAL A 311 0.56 -3.31 1.47
C VAL A 311 -0.58 -3.18 0.49
N ARG A 312 -0.90 -4.26 -0.24
CA ARG A 312 -1.98 -4.32 -1.21
C ARG A 312 -2.91 -5.50 -0.89
N PRO A 313 -3.97 -5.26 -0.10
CA PRO A 313 -4.94 -6.30 0.23
C PRO A 313 -5.65 -6.82 -1.02
N GLY A 314 -5.79 -8.14 -1.14
CA GLY A 314 -6.46 -8.76 -2.30
C GLY A 314 -5.62 -8.89 -3.56
N ALA A 315 -4.41 -8.32 -3.62
CA ALA A 315 -3.52 -8.39 -4.77
C ALA A 315 -2.70 -9.70 -4.86
N GLY A 316 -2.99 -10.68 -4.01
CA GLY A 316 -2.34 -12.00 -4.02
C GLY A 316 -2.35 -12.70 -5.39
N PRO A 317 -3.45 -12.71 -6.16
CA PRO A 317 -3.49 -13.37 -7.48
C PRO A 317 -2.57 -12.76 -8.54
N VAL A 318 -2.25 -11.46 -8.43
CA VAL A 318 -1.40 -10.71 -9.40
C VAL A 318 0.03 -10.53 -8.90
N TRP A 319 0.42 -11.26 -7.85
CA TRP A 319 1.73 -11.09 -7.20
C TRP A 319 2.91 -11.34 -8.12
N ALA A 320 2.78 -12.25 -9.10
CA ALA A 320 3.86 -12.62 -9.99
C ALA A 320 4.22 -11.46 -10.94
N ASP A 321 3.21 -10.75 -11.41
CA ASP A 321 3.37 -9.54 -12.21
C ASP A 321 4.04 -8.47 -11.35
N ALA A 322 3.53 -8.24 -10.13
CA ALA A 322 4.12 -7.29 -9.20
C ALA A 322 5.60 -7.57 -8.89
N ALA A 323 5.97 -8.83 -8.67
CA ALA A 323 7.36 -9.23 -8.45
C ALA A 323 8.23 -8.99 -9.69
N SER A 324 7.72 -9.30 -10.88
CA SER A 324 8.41 -9.02 -12.14
C SER A 324 8.66 -7.52 -12.32
N SER A 325 7.64 -6.69 -12.07
CA SER A 325 7.71 -5.22 -12.19
C SER A 325 8.64 -4.58 -11.17
N ALA A 326 8.79 -5.19 -10.00
CA ALA A 326 9.77 -4.77 -9.00
C ALA A 326 11.21 -5.22 -9.32
N GLY A 327 11.41 -5.99 -10.40
CA GLY A 327 12.70 -6.63 -10.70
C GLY A 327 13.05 -7.79 -9.74
N ALA A 328 12.08 -8.25 -8.95
CA ALA A 328 12.23 -9.29 -7.94
C ALA A 328 12.05 -10.69 -8.56
N GLY A 329 13.18 -11.29 -8.95
CA GLY A 329 13.21 -12.61 -9.61
C GLY A 329 13.74 -13.75 -8.74
N THR A 330 14.44 -13.45 -7.64
CA THR A 330 15.13 -14.47 -6.84
C THR A 330 14.29 -14.86 -5.63
N PRO A 331 13.99 -16.15 -5.40
CA PRO A 331 13.24 -16.56 -4.21
C PRO A 331 13.95 -16.18 -2.90
N VAL A 332 13.18 -15.76 -1.90
CA VAL A 332 13.66 -15.44 -0.54
C VAL A 332 12.64 -15.91 0.50
N GLU A 333 13.10 -16.26 1.69
CA GLU A 333 12.20 -16.64 2.79
C GLU A 333 11.67 -15.38 3.49
N VAL A 334 10.35 -15.31 3.65
CA VAL A 334 9.66 -14.26 4.42
C VAL A 334 8.63 -14.92 5.34
N ALA A 335 8.78 -14.73 6.64
CA ALA A 335 7.87 -15.34 7.61
C ALA A 335 6.44 -14.82 7.41
N GLY A 336 5.47 -15.75 7.33
CA GLY A 336 4.07 -15.43 7.09
C GLY A 336 3.67 -15.28 5.61
N ALA A 337 4.63 -15.39 4.68
CA ALA A 337 4.37 -15.45 3.25
C ALA A 337 4.31 -16.90 2.75
N THR A 338 3.50 -17.13 1.71
CA THR A 338 3.45 -18.38 0.96
C THR A 338 4.47 -18.39 -0.18
N ASP A 339 4.78 -17.22 -0.74
CA ASP A 339 5.85 -17.02 -1.72
C ASP A 339 6.44 -15.61 -1.55
N ALA A 340 7.74 -15.46 -1.81
CA ALA A 340 8.42 -14.18 -1.77
C ALA A 340 9.64 -14.17 -2.69
N ARG A 341 9.89 -13.01 -3.31
CA ARG A 341 11.02 -12.76 -4.21
C ARG A 341 11.73 -11.48 -3.85
N VAL A 342 13.03 -11.47 -4.11
CA VAL A 342 13.92 -10.32 -3.99
C VAL A 342 14.60 -10.02 -5.33
N GLY A 343 14.91 -8.76 -5.54
CA GLY A 343 15.74 -8.31 -6.65
C GLY A 343 16.03 -6.82 -6.55
N ALA A 344 16.69 -6.29 -7.57
CA ALA A 344 17.01 -4.87 -7.65
C ALA A 344 16.28 -4.23 -8.82
N SER A 345 15.73 -3.05 -8.60
CA SER A 345 15.22 -2.19 -9.67
C SER A 345 16.37 -1.67 -10.53
N ALA A 346 16.04 -1.16 -11.71
CA ALA A 346 17.00 -0.46 -12.56
C ALA A 346 17.62 0.78 -11.88
N SER A 347 16.94 1.38 -10.89
CA SER A 347 17.45 2.50 -10.08
C SER A 347 18.46 2.07 -9.00
N GLY A 348 18.71 0.76 -8.84
CA GLY A 348 19.61 0.19 -7.86
C GLY A 348 19.00 0.06 -6.45
N ASP A 349 17.69 0.24 -6.32
CA ASP A 349 16.97 -0.03 -5.07
C ASP A 349 16.64 -1.52 -5.00
N GLU A 350 16.80 -2.14 -3.84
CA GLU A 350 16.38 -3.52 -3.62
C GLU A 350 14.88 -3.55 -3.31
N ALA A 351 14.20 -4.58 -3.81
CA ALA A 351 12.78 -4.81 -3.59
C ALA A 351 12.55 -6.26 -3.14
N VAL A 352 11.79 -6.43 -2.06
CA VAL A 352 11.22 -7.70 -1.62
C VAL A 352 9.72 -7.65 -1.84
N VAL A 353 9.19 -8.60 -2.62
CA VAL A 353 7.76 -8.75 -2.89
C VAL A 353 7.32 -10.09 -2.31
N ALA A 354 6.34 -10.07 -1.41
CA ALA A 354 5.87 -11.25 -0.68
C ALA A 354 4.35 -11.34 -0.70
N THR A 355 3.81 -12.56 -0.79
CA THR A 355 2.36 -12.81 -0.81
C THR A 355 1.98 -13.92 0.16
N ASP A 356 0.86 -13.78 0.86
CA ASP A 356 0.24 -14.89 1.61
C ASP A 356 -0.75 -15.69 0.74
N GLY A 357 -0.86 -15.36 -0.55
CA GLY A 357 -1.82 -15.89 -1.52
C GLY A 357 -3.09 -15.04 -1.65
N VAL A 358 -3.35 -14.14 -0.70
CA VAL A 358 -4.49 -13.22 -0.70
C VAL A 358 -4.02 -11.77 -0.77
N ASN A 359 -3.04 -11.41 0.06
CA ASN A 359 -2.48 -10.08 0.21
C ASN A 359 -1.06 -10.05 -0.34
N LEU A 360 -0.68 -8.90 -0.86
CA LEU A 360 0.65 -8.63 -1.36
C LEU A 360 1.31 -7.56 -0.49
N ILE A 361 2.59 -7.75 -0.19
CA ILE A 361 3.43 -6.71 0.39
C ILE A 361 4.63 -6.49 -0.52
N GLU A 362 5.07 -5.24 -0.58
CA GLU A 362 6.29 -4.84 -1.25
C GLU A 362 7.12 -3.96 -0.30
N VAL A 363 8.37 -4.34 -0.08
CA VAL A 363 9.33 -3.57 0.70
C VAL A 363 10.44 -3.12 -0.26
N ARG A 364 10.69 -1.81 -0.36
CA ARG A 364 11.78 -1.25 -1.17
C ARG A 364 12.75 -0.48 -0.31
N GLY A 365 14.05 -0.53 -0.60
CA GLY A 365 15.03 0.23 0.15
C GLY A 365 16.47 -0.03 -0.30
N ARG A 366 17.43 0.49 0.46
CA ARG A 366 18.86 0.22 0.24
C ARG A 366 19.53 -0.23 1.53
N GLY A 367 20.28 -1.32 1.44
CA GLY A 367 21.24 -1.72 2.47
C GLY A 367 20.64 -2.23 3.79
N ALA A 368 19.32 -2.43 3.87
CA ALA A 368 18.65 -3.12 4.97
C ALA A 368 18.31 -4.55 4.57
N ASP A 369 18.21 -5.47 5.54
CA ASP A 369 17.65 -6.80 5.31
C ASP A 369 16.13 -6.70 5.10
N LEU A 370 15.74 -6.42 3.86
CA LEU A 370 14.35 -6.16 3.48
C LEU A 370 13.44 -7.38 3.69
N ALA A 371 13.98 -8.60 3.64
CA ALA A 371 13.22 -9.82 3.89
C ALA A 371 12.87 -9.97 5.38
N SER A 372 13.80 -9.61 6.26
CA SER A 372 13.53 -9.53 7.71
C SER A 372 12.53 -8.41 8.04
N VAL A 373 12.61 -7.26 7.37
CA VAL A 373 11.61 -6.18 7.50
C VAL A 373 10.22 -6.67 7.07
N ALA A 374 10.13 -7.33 5.92
CA ALA A 374 8.89 -7.91 5.42
C ALA A 374 8.29 -8.94 6.39
N SER A 375 9.14 -9.79 6.96
CA SER A 375 8.75 -10.82 7.94
C SER A 375 8.17 -10.21 9.22
N ALA A 376 8.86 -9.22 9.80
CA ALA A 376 8.40 -8.53 11.01
C ALA A 376 7.05 -7.86 10.78
N TYR A 377 6.87 -7.21 9.62
CA TYR A 377 5.63 -6.52 9.30
C TYR A 377 4.46 -7.50 9.07
N LEU A 378 4.66 -8.60 8.32
CA LEU A 378 3.62 -9.60 8.05
C LEU A 378 3.14 -10.33 9.31
N MET A 379 4.05 -10.61 10.24
CA MET A 379 3.70 -11.23 11.52
C MET A 379 2.80 -10.33 12.39
N ARG A 380 2.90 -9.00 12.24
CA ARG A 380 2.09 -8.02 12.97
C ARG A 380 0.71 -7.81 12.35
N LEU A 381 0.56 -8.04 11.05
CA LEU A 381 -0.74 -8.03 10.38
C LEU A 381 -1.58 -9.30 10.68
N GLY A 382 -1.04 -10.25 11.46
CA GLY A 382 -1.63 -11.57 11.75
C GLY A 382 -2.57 -11.57 12.95
#